data_AF-A0A3N5ZXI5-F1
#
_entry.id   AF-A0A3N5ZXI5-F1
#
_cell.length_a   1.000
_cell.length_b   1.000
_cell.length_c   1.000
_cell.angle_alpha   90.00
_cell.angle_beta   90.00
_cell.angle_gamma   90.00
#
_symmetry.space_group_name_H-M   'P 1'
#
loop_
_entity.id
_entity.type
_entity.pdbx_description
1 polymer ?
#
loop_
_entity_poly.entity_id
_entity_poly.type
_entity_poly.pdbx_seq_one_letter_code
_entity_poly.pdbx_strand_id
1 'polypeptide(L)'
;MKVLRKLAFIVTMLIASLVTLHTVSAEELAPANPDHTEKWETEPITENLLRKASSEPTIADISYYQKDIDWSKASKVLDLVIIRTQYGSTFEDPKHATYEAGAKKYGVPFGVYAYSLAESSSDAKTEANNFYNRASKNTKFYVLDVEENTSKSGESMRTIINAYVKQLRTKTDKKIGLYIANHLYDSFNLDTSKFDFVWIPRYNNSTAAPSHPYDLWQYTDQGTVSGISTYVDLNRLNPKVSLSYLTGTSGITTASKPRYYTTNPVKIATKIKLNQYSSTSFTEATKGKSIAKNTLLNITGIEKTSAGTPRLKLTNGQYVTANRDYVVKVTSSIDQYYTTTPSKVLVKSYLYAYNNVNLEKKLVGVKKNTILTIKDLGYSTGGTPRLKTASGSYITASKDYVRVVTPNITNYIYVNPGKVQLKKKVYQYTSTTFTSAARKTALAKGKTYTVKSIVFNSNGIPRLKLANGKYITANKSYVVAK
;
A
#
# COMPACT_ATOMS: atom_id res chain seq x y z
N MET A 1 50.89 -58.63 -17.85
CA MET A 1 49.47 -58.74 -17.43
C MET A 1 49.21 -57.68 -16.36
N LYS A 2 48.22 -56.80 -16.59
CA LYS A 2 47.37 -56.01 -15.65
C LYS A 2 47.84 -55.85 -14.18
N VAL A 3 47.73 -54.73 -13.46
CA VAL A 3 46.98 -53.47 -13.58
C VAL A 3 47.47 -52.53 -12.46
N LEU A 4 47.35 -51.22 -12.71
CA LEU A 4 47.61 -50.07 -11.85
C LEU A 4 46.67 -49.95 -10.62
N ARG A 5 47.13 -49.26 -9.56
CA ARG A 5 46.45 -48.22 -8.73
C ARG A 5 46.17 -48.44 -7.23
N LYS A 6 46.44 -47.33 -6.51
CA LYS A 6 45.77 -46.71 -5.34
C LYS A 6 46.31 -47.07 -3.94
N LEU A 7 46.90 -46.07 -3.27
CA LEU A 7 46.23 -45.42 -2.14
C LEU A 7 46.74 -43.97 -1.98
N ALA A 8 45.79 -43.05 -1.81
CA ALA A 8 46.01 -41.61 -1.76
C ALA A 8 46.24 -41.11 -0.33
N PHE A 9 47.04 -40.06 -0.26
CA PHE A 9 47.40 -39.26 0.91
C PHE A 9 46.19 -38.60 1.60
N ILE A 10 46.28 -38.53 2.93
CA ILE A 10 45.49 -37.65 3.79
C ILE A 10 46.10 -36.25 3.74
N VAL A 11 45.30 -35.25 3.39
CA VAL A 11 45.57 -33.84 3.73
C VAL A 11 44.31 -33.23 4.32
N THR A 12 44.48 -32.74 5.55
CA THR A 12 43.53 -32.01 6.38
C THR A 12 43.19 -30.67 5.73
N MET A 13 41.90 -30.35 5.54
CA MET A 13 41.46 -29.01 5.16
C MET A 13 40.42 -28.49 6.15
N LEU A 14 40.80 -27.41 6.82
CA LEU A 14 40.01 -26.59 7.73
C LEU A 14 38.94 -25.87 6.89
N ILE A 15 37.67 -26.29 6.98
CA ILE A 15 36.57 -25.56 6.34
C ILE A 15 36.08 -24.49 7.30
N ALA A 16 36.42 -23.24 6.99
CA ALA A 16 35.76 -22.08 7.52
C ALA A 16 34.27 -22.14 7.13
N SER A 17 33.40 -22.24 8.13
CA SER A 17 31.95 -22.15 7.95
C SER A 17 31.59 -20.72 7.53
N LEU A 18 31.54 -20.50 6.21
CA LEU A 18 30.91 -19.34 5.61
C LEU A 18 29.41 -19.49 5.83
N VAL A 19 28.86 -18.84 6.85
CA VAL A 19 27.41 -18.62 6.94
C VAL A 19 27.06 -17.65 5.82
N THR A 20 26.70 -18.19 4.66
CA THR A 20 26.01 -17.42 3.64
C THR A 20 24.65 -17.04 4.23
N LEU A 21 24.52 -15.76 4.58
CA LEU A 21 23.21 -15.14 4.68
C LEU A 21 22.49 -15.43 3.36
N HIS A 22 21.42 -16.22 3.41
CA HIS A 22 20.44 -16.25 2.34
C HIS A 22 19.79 -14.87 2.30
N THR A 23 20.34 -13.99 1.47
CA THR A 23 19.61 -12.86 0.93
C THR A 23 18.59 -13.45 -0.04
N VAL A 24 17.33 -13.56 0.38
CA VAL A 24 16.23 -13.77 -0.56
C VAL A 24 16.10 -12.46 -1.34
N SER A 25 16.67 -12.42 -2.55
CA SER A 25 16.41 -11.40 -3.55
C SER A 25 14.95 -11.50 -4.00
N ALA A 26 14.38 -10.39 -4.44
CA ALA A 26 12.99 -10.30 -4.88
C ALA A 26 12.71 -10.97 -6.26
N GLU A 27 13.49 -11.97 -6.64
CA GLU A 27 13.44 -12.66 -7.94
C GLU A 27 13.53 -14.17 -7.71
N GLU A 28 12.42 -14.76 -7.28
CA GLU A 28 11.97 -16.12 -7.66
C GLU A 28 10.58 -16.40 -7.06
N LEU A 29 9.63 -15.52 -7.36
CA LEU A 29 8.22 -15.85 -7.22
C LEU A 29 7.64 -15.86 -8.63
N ALA A 30 7.26 -17.04 -9.11
CA ALA A 30 6.50 -17.19 -10.35
C ALA A 30 5.23 -16.31 -10.29
N PRO A 31 4.73 -15.81 -11.44
CA PRO A 31 3.43 -15.14 -11.47
C PRO A 31 2.37 -16.05 -10.84
N ALA A 32 1.31 -15.44 -10.29
CA ALA A 32 0.23 -16.17 -9.61
C ALA A 32 -0.46 -17.21 -10.51
N ASN A 33 -0.28 -17.11 -11.84
CA ASN A 33 -0.82 -18.00 -12.86
C ASN A 33 0.26 -18.55 -13.82
N PRO A 34 0.81 -19.75 -13.60
CA PRO A 34 1.76 -20.41 -14.49
C PRO A 34 1.11 -21.35 -15.53
N ASP A 35 -0.23 -21.42 -15.62
CA ASP A 35 -0.95 -22.35 -16.52
C ASP A 35 -1.12 -21.81 -17.96
N HIS A 36 -0.68 -20.57 -18.23
CA HIS A 36 -0.88 -19.92 -19.53
C HIS A 36 0.05 -20.46 -20.63
N THR A 37 -0.51 -20.88 -21.77
CA THR A 37 0.22 -21.49 -22.90
C THR A 37 0.56 -20.50 -24.03
N GLU A 38 -0.03 -19.30 -24.07
CA GLU A 38 0.24 -18.29 -25.10
C GLU A 38 1.16 -17.14 -24.62
N LYS A 39 1.85 -16.46 -25.54
CA LYS A 39 2.84 -15.43 -25.21
C LYS A 39 2.18 -14.04 -25.15
N TRP A 40 2.24 -13.38 -24.00
CA TRP A 40 1.67 -12.05 -23.78
C TRP A 40 2.37 -10.92 -24.54
N GLU A 41 1.63 -9.83 -24.81
CA GLU A 41 2.06 -8.67 -25.62
C GLU A 41 3.14 -7.77 -24.96
N THR A 42 3.58 -8.01 -23.73
CA THR A 42 4.70 -7.25 -23.13
C THR A 42 5.53 -8.06 -22.14
N GLU A 43 6.84 -7.75 -22.09
CA GLU A 43 7.80 -8.29 -21.12
C GLU A 43 7.45 -7.93 -19.66
N PRO A 44 7.81 -8.79 -18.68
CA PRO A 44 7.56 -8.55 -17.26
C PRO A 44 8.41 -7.38 -16.73
N ILE A 45 7.76 -6.46 -16.00
CA ILE A 45 8.42 -5.33 -15.34
C ILE A 45 8.80 -5.74 -13.91
N THR A 46 10.05 -5.49 -13.51
CA THR A 46 10.59 -5.67 -12.14
C THR A 46 10.25 -4.50 -11.19
N GLU A 47 9.41 -3.55 -11.59
CA GLU A 47 9.06 -2.36 -10.80
C GLU A 47 7.68 -2.48 -10.13
N ASN A 48 7.70 -2.41 -8.80
CA ASN A 48 6.52 -2.47 -7.93
C ASN A 48 5.58 -1.25 -8.14
N LEU A 49 4.63 -1.37 -9.06
CA LEU A 49 3.50 -0.44 -9.19
C LEU A 49 2.42 -0.74 -8.13
N LEU A 50 2.73 -0.43 -6.87
CA LEU A 50 1.76 -0.57 -5.77
C LEU A 50 0.77 0.62 -5.72
N ARG A 51 -0.47 0.30 -6.09
CA ARG A 51 -1.78 0.81 -5.61
C ARG A 51 -1.80 2.17 -4.88
N LYS A 52 -2.50 3.13 -5.50
CA LYS A 52 -3.02 4.34 -4.85
C LYS A 52 -3.96 3.94 -3.70
N ALA A 53 -3.62 4.33 -2.46
CA ALA A 53 -4.46 4.10 -1.28
C ALA A 53 -5.85 4.73 -1.47
N SER A 54 -6.88 3.91 -1.42
CA SER A 54 -8.28 4.28 -1.59
C SER A 54 -9.13 3.36 -0.72
N SER A 55 -10.31 3.83 -0.32
CA SER A 55 -11.43 3.12 0.32
C SER A 55 -11.98 1.93 -0.49
N GLU A 56 -11.19 1.37 -1.40
CA GLU A 56 -11.53 0.26 -2.28
C GLU A 56 -11.31 -1.07 -1.56
N PRO A 57 -12.23 -2.03 -1.70
CA PRO A 57 -12.03 -3.35 -1.15
C PRO A 57 -10.79 -4.01 -1.75
N THR A 58 -10.07 -4.77 -0.93
CA THR A 58 -9.04 -5.71 -1.41
C THR A 58 -9.72 -6.99 -1.85
N ILE A 59 -9.73 -7.23 -3.15
CA ILE A 59 -10.30 -8.42 -3.77
C ILE A 59 -9.15 -9.20 -4.40
N ALA A 60 -9.03 -10.47 -4.05
CA ALA A 60 -8.01 -11.36 -4.60
C ALA A 60 -8.66 -12.57 -5.27
N ASP A 61 -8.03 -13.10 -6.30
CA ASP A 61 -8.34 -14.44 -6.79
C ASP A 61 -7.13 -15.37 -6.54
N ILE A 62 -7.42 -16.62 -6.18
CA ILE A 62 -6.43 -17.60 -5.70
C ILE A 62 -6.73 -19.00 -6.20
N SER A 63 -5.69 -19.82 -6.27
CA SER A 63 -5.71 -21.23 -6.64
C SER A 63 -4.66 -22.01 -5.82
N TYR A 64 -4.44 -23.29 -6.13
CA TYR A 64 -3.41 -24.07 -5.44
C TYR A 64 -2.00 -23.44 -5.49
N TYR A 65 -1.73 -22.52 -6.43
CA TYR A 65 -0.45 -21.79 -6.51
C TYR A 65 -0.16 -20.89 -5.32
N GLN A 66 -1.20 -20.45 -4.57
CA GLN A 66 -1.02 -19.67 -3.35
C GLN A 66 -0.60 -20.49 -2.12
N LYS A 67 -0.38 -21.80 -2.30
CA LYS A 67 0.16 -22.74 -1.30
C LYS A 67 -0.67 -22.79 -0.01
N ASP A 68 -0.06 -22.57 1.14
CA ASP A 68 -0.76 -22.55 2.43
C ASP A 68 -1.02 -21.10 2.84
N ILE A 69 -2.27 -20.80 3.17
CA ILE A 69 -2.72 -19.45 3.53
C ILE A 69 -2.90 -19.34 5.03
N ASP A 70 -2.22 -18.37 5.64
CA ASP A 70 -2.49 -17.93 7.02
C ASP A 70 -3.73 -17.04 7.04
N TRP A 71 -4.90 -17.68 7.14
CA TRP A 71 -6.19 -17.00 7.16
C TRP A 71 -6.38 -16.03 8.33
N SER A 72 -5.63 -16.21 9.44
CA SER A 72 -5.66 -15.26 10.57
C SER A 72 -5.05 -13.90 10.24
N LYS A 73 -4.21 -13.85 9.22
CA LYS A 73 -3.65 -12.62 8.64
C LYS A 73 -4.42 -12.18 7.41
N ALA A 74 -4.71 -13.10 6.48
CA ALA A 74 -5.36 -12.77 5.22
C ALA A 74 -6.76 -12.16 5.41
N SER A 75 -7.54 -12.68 6.37
CA SER A 75 -8.88 -12.15 6.70
C SER A 75 -8.91 -10.72 7.22
N LYS A 76 -7.77 -10.18 7.69
CA LYS A 76 -7.68 -8.78 8.14
C LYS A 76 -7.52 -7.80 6.98
N VAL A 77 -7.27 -8.32 5.78
CA VAL A 77 -6.93 -7.55 4.58
C VAL A 77 -7.89 -7.83 3.43
N LEU A 78 -8.29 -9.10 3.24
CA LEU A 78 -9.19 -9.51 2.17
C LEU A 78 -10.63 -9.14 2.49
N ASP A 79 -11.26 -8.39 1.58
CA ASP A 79 -12.67 -8.05 1.63
C ASP A 79 -13.52 -9.04 0.80
N LEU A 80 -12.90 -9.72 -0.17
CA LEU A 80 -13.45 -10.82 -0.96
C LEU A 80 -12.30 -11.66 -1.54
N VAL A 81 -12.54 -12.96 -1.67
CA VAL A 81 -11.64 -13.88 -2.37
C VAL A 81 -12.39 -14.69 -3.44
N ILE A 82 -11.80 -14.91 -4.61
CA ILE A 82 -12.37 -15.75 -5.69
C ILE A 82 -11.46 -16.97 -5.84
N ILE A 83 -12.00 -18.16 -5.60
CA ILE A 83 -11.18 -19.37 -5.41
C ILE A 83 -11.34 -20.30 -6.62
N ARG A 84 -10.23 -20.78 -7.20
CA ARG A 84 -10.30 -21.77 -8.28
C ARG A 84 -10.87 -23.07 -7.76
N THR A 85 -11.90 -23.58 -8.41
CA THR A 85 -12.48 -24.90 -8.11
C THR A 85 -11.92 -25.97 -9.04
N GLN A 86 -11.73 -25.65 -10.32
CA GLN A 86 -11.26 -26.62 -11.32
C GLN A 86 -10.55 -25.96 -12.49
N TYR A 87 -9.76 -26.78 -13.20
CA TYR A 87 -9.16 -26.51 -14.50
C TYR A 87 -9.66 -27.59 -15.47
N GLY A 88 -10.65 -27.22 -16.28
CA GLY A 88 -11.47 -28.15 -17.05
C GLY A 88 -12.21 -29.19 -16.18
N SER A 89 -12.71 -30.25 -16.80
CA SER A 89 -13.36 -31.36 -16.09
C SER A 89 -12.38 -32.21 -15.26
N THR A 90 -11.14 -32.36 -15.71
CA THR A 90 -10.22 -33.40 -15.24
C THR A 90 -9.39 -33.01 -14.02
N PHE A 91 -9.15 -31.71 -13.78
CA PHE A 91 -8.37 -31.24 -12.65
C PHE A 91 -9.24 -30.44 -11.68
N GLU A 92 -9.53 -31.03 -10.53
CA GLU A 92 -10.10 -30.33 -9.38
C GLU A 92 -8.98 -29.69 -8.57
N ASP A 93 -9.07 -28.38 -8.29
CA ASP A 93 -7.99 -27.66 -7.62
C ASP A 93 -7.85 -28.18 -6.17
N PRO A 94 -6.72 -28.83 -5.80
CA PRO A 94 -6.63 -29.57 -4.54
C PRO A 94 -6.71 -28.69 -3.29
N LYS A 95 -6.62 -27.36 -3.43
CA LYS A 95 -6.71 -26.42 -2.31
C LYS A 95 -8.09 -25.78 -2.17
N HIS A 96 -8.98 -25.90 -3.16
CA HIS A 96 -10.26 -25.17 -3.18
C HIS A 96 -11.08 -25.42 -1.90
N ALA A 97 -11.30 -26.67 -1.52
CA ALA A 97 -12.09 -27.02 -0.32
C ALA A 97 -11.46 -26.47 0.98
N THR A 98 -10.13 -26.50 1.08
CA THR A 98 -9.40 -25.98 2.25
C THR A 98 -9.48 -24.46 2.32
N TYR A 99 -9.34 -23.78 1.19
CA TYR A 99 -9.45 -22.31 1.13
C TYR A 99 -10.87 -21.84 1.39
N GLU A 100 -11.88 -22.49 0.82
CA GLU A 100 -13.29 -22.16 1.04
C GLU A 100 -13.66 -22.35 2.53
N ALA A 101 -13.19 -23.43 3.17
CA ALA A 101 -13.35 -23.66 4.60
C ALA A 101 -12.62 -22.59 5.44
N GLY A 102 -11.41 -22.19 5.04
CA GLY A 102 -10.64 -21.12 5.68
C GLY A 102 -11.32 -19.76 5.58
N ALA A 103 -11.72 -19.34 4.38
CA ALA A 103 -12.44 -18.11 4.12
C ALA A 103 -13.73 -18.04 4.94
N LYS A 104 -14.51 -19.13 4.95
CA LYS A 104 -15.71 -19.25 5.79
C LYS A 104 -15.41 -19.10 7.27
N LYS A 105 -14.42 -19.84 7.79
CA LYS A 105 -14.06 -19.83 9.22
C LYS A 105 -13.66 -18.44 9.71
N TYR A 106 -12.97 -17.67 8.87
CA TYR A 106 -12.48 -16.34 9.21
C TYR A 106 -13.37 -15.20 8.71
N GLY A 107 -14.56 -15.50 8.19
CA GLY A 107 -15.57 -14.50 7.81
C GLY A 107 -15.23 -13.70 6.55
N VAL A 108 -14.37 -14.22 5.66
CA VAL A 108 -14.10 -13.62 4.35
C VAL A 108 -15.13 -14.16 3.36
N PRO A 109 -15.98 -13.31 2.75
CA PRO A 109 -16.89 -13.78 1.71
C PRO A 109 -16.08 -14.25 0.50
N PHE A 110 -16.56 -15.28 -0.19
CA PHE A 110 -15.86 -15.81 -1.35
C PHE A 110 -16.80 -16.18 -2.52
N GLY A 111 -16.30 -15.95 -3.73
CA GLY A 111 -16.80 -16.58 -4.95
C GLY A 111 -15.86 -17.71 -5.36
N VAL A 112 -16.22 -18.41 -6.43
CA VAL A 112 -15.37 -19.46 -7.02
C VAL A 112 -15.27 -19.29 -8.53
N TYR A 113 -14.19 -19.76 -9.13
CA TYR A 113 -14.00 -19.76 -10.58
C TYR A 113 -13.60 -21.13 -11.13
N ALA A 114 -13.91 -21.37 -12.39
CA ALA A 114 -13.49 -22.55 -13.14
C ALA A 114 -12.85 -22.11 -14.45
N TYR A 115 -11.59 -22.50 -14.67
CA TYR A 115 -10.92 -22.35 -15.96
C TYR A 115 -11.56 -23.34 -16.95
N SER A 116 -12.18 -22.82 -17.99
CA SER A 116 -12.94 -23.60 -18.96
C SER A 116 -12.00 -24.29 -19.94
N LEU A 117 -12.10 -25.61 -20.07
CA LEU A 117 -11.46 -26.36 -21.15
C LEU A 117 -12.46 -27.02 -22.10
N ALA A 118 -13.73 -26.67 -21.97
CA ALA A 118 -14.81 -27.27 -22.73
C ALA A 118 -14.57 -27.24 -24.25
N GLU A 119 -14.57 -28.40 -24.90
CA GLU A 119 -14.27 -28.52 -26.33
C GLU A 119 -15.53 -28.45 -27.23
N SER A 120 -16.71 -28.56 -26.61
CA SER A 120 -18.04 -28.53 -27.23
C SER A 120 -19.12 -28.08 -26.25
N SER A 121 -20.31 -27.78 -26.75
CA SER A 121 -21.51 -27.50 -25.95
C SER A 121 -21.91 -28.65 -25.03
N SER A 122 -21.63 -29.90 -25.41
CA SER A 122 -21.91 -31.06 -24.57
C SER A 122 -20.93 -31.12 -23.40
N ASP A 123 -19.65 -30.90 -23.68
CA ASP A 123 -18.59 -30.88 -22.68
C ASP A 123 -18.73 -29.70 -21.71
N ALA A 124 -19.10 -28.52 -22.22
CA ALA A 124 -19.44 -27.35 -21.40
C ALA A 124 -20.53 -27.63 -20.36
N LYS A 125 -21.52 -28.46 -20.69
CA LYS A 125 -22.56 -28.88 -19.73
C LYS A 125 -21.98 -29.79 -18.66
N THR A 126 -21.08 -30.70 -19.03
CA THR A 126 -20.37 -31.58 -18.10
C THR A 126 -19.50 -30.78 -17.14
N GLU A 127 -18.69 -29.86 -17.67
CA GLU A 127 -17.86 -28.97 -16.85
C GLU A 127 -18.68 -28.11 -15.90
N ALA A 128 -19.81 -27.56 -16.35
CA ALA A 128 -20.71 -26.77 -15.51
C ALA A 128 -21.31 -27.60 -14.35
N ASN A 129 -21.67 -28.87 -14.62
CA ASN A 129 -22.16 -29.77 -13.57
C ASN A 129 -21.06 -30.07 -12.55
N ASN A 130 -19.84 -30.34 -13.01
CA ASN A 130 -18.68 -30.61 -12.15
C ASN A 130 -18.37 -29.38 -11.28
N PHE A 131 -18.33 -28.20 -11.88
CA PHE A 131 -18.02 -26.95 -11.18
C PHE A 131 -19.03 -26.67 -10.06
N TYR A 132 -20.32 -26.84 -10.35
CA TYR A 132 -21.36 -26.67 -9.35
C TYR A 132 -21.23 -27.69 -8.20
N ASN A 133 -21.00 -28.96 -8.53
CA ASN A 133 -20.95 -30.06 -7.54
C ASN A 133 -19.73 -29.96 -6.61
N ARG A 134 -18.61 -29.43 -7.11
CA ARG A 134 -17.36 -29.26 -6.34
C ARG A 134 -17.41 -28.05 -5.39
N ALA A 135 -18.05 -26.96 -5.79
CA ALA A 135 -18.06 -25.72 -5.01
C ALA A 135 -18.84 -25.81 -3.69
N SER A 136 -18.37 -25.13 -2.64
CA SER A 136 -19.09 -25.01 -1.36
C SER A 136 -20.46 -24.34 -1.52
N LYS A 137 -21.43 -24.80 -0.73
CA LYS A 137 -22.73 -24.14 -0.59
C LYS A 137 -22.61 -22.67 -0.12
N ASN A 138 -21.50 -22.29 0.53
CA ASN A 138 -21.26 -20.93 1.04
C ASN A 138 -20.74 -19.94 -0.02
N THR A 139 -20.38 -20.44 -1.21
CA THR A 139 -20.01 -19.62 -2.37
C THR A 139 -21.04 -18.54 -2.65
N LYS A 140 -20.60 -17.30 -2.90
CA LYS A 140 -21.49 -16.16 -3.19
C LYS A 140 -21.85 -16.05 -4.68
N PHE A 141 -20.92 -16.40 -5.56
CA PHE A 141 -21.07 -16.36 -7.00
C PHE A 141 -20.09 -17.32 -7.66
N TYR A 142 -20.38 -17.68 -8.91
CA TYR A 142 -19.53 -18.50 -9.77
C TYR A 142 -18.92 -17.62 -10.87
N VAL A 143 -17.72 -17.95 -11.33
CA VAL A 143 -17.09 -17.29 -12.48
C VAL A 143 -16.66 -18.36 -13.47
N LEU A 144 -16.99 -18.14 -14.74
CA LEU A 144 -16.44 -18.90 -15.84
C LEU A 144 -15.22 -18.16 -16.39
N ASP A 145 -14.07 -18.82 -16.39
CA ASP A 145 -12.78 -18.26 -16.78
C ASP A 145 -12.39 -18.78 -18.18
N VAL A 146 -12.25 -17.84 -19.14
CA VAL A 146 -12.03 -18.10 -20.56
C VAL A 146 -10.79 -17.36 -21.04
N GLU A 147 -9.69 -18.10 -21.18
CA GLU A 147 -8.38 -17.54 -21.54
C GLU A 147 -7.78 -18.11 -22.82
N GLU A 148 -8.39 -19.14 -23.43
CA GLU A 148 -7.88 -19.74 -24.67
C GLU A 148 -9.00 -20.33 -25.54
N ASN A 149 -8.69 -20.63 -26.80
CA ASN A 149 -9.63 -21.27 -27.72
C ASN A 149 -9.55 -22.79 -27.57
N THR A 150 -10.57 -23.38 -26.96
CA THR A 150 -10.63 -24.81 -26.64
C THR A 150 -11.49 -25.60 -27.62
N SER A 151 -12.16 -24.94 -28.57
CA SER A 151 -13.12 -25.60 -29.47
C SER A 151 -12.45 -26.65 -30.37
N LYS A 152 -12.93 -27.90 -30.28
CA LYS A 152 -12.57 -28.99 -31.20
C LYS A 152 -13.76 -29.54 -31.98
N SER A 153 -14.96 -29.10 -31.64
CA SER A 153 -16.23 -29.52 -32.22
C SER A 153 -16.63 -28.76 -33.49
N GLY A 154 -15.92 -27.67 -33.81
CA GLY A 154 -16.31 -26.73 -34.86
C GLY A 154 -17.34 -25.69 -34.40
N GLU A 155 -17.80 -25.75 -33.14
CA GLU A 155 -18.62 -24.71 -32.52
C GLU A 155 -17.75 -23.49 -32.19
N SER A 156 -18.32 -22.28 -32.22
CA SER A 156 -17.60 -21.10 -31.74
C SER A 156 -17.47 -21.11 -30.21
N MET A 157 -16.44 -20.46 -29.66
CA MET A 157 -16.32 -20.25 -28.21
C MET A 157 -17.58 -19.60 -27.63
N ARG A 158 -18.21 -18.66 -28.35
CA ARG A 158 -19.50 -18.09 -27.96
C ARG A 158 -20.58 -19.15 -27.74
N THR A 159 -20.72 -20.12 -28.64
CA THR A 159 -21.70 -21.21 -28.52
C THR A 159 -21.40 -22.11 -27.32
N ILE A 160 -20.14 -22.50 -27.15
CA ILE A 160 -19.68 -23.37 -26.04
C ILE A 160 -19.92 -22.69 -24.69
N ILE A 161 -19.48 -21.43 -24.54
CA ILE A 161 -19.63 -20.65 -23.31
C ILE A 161 -21.10 -20.36 -23.00
N ASN A 162 -21.92 -20.11 -24.03
CA ASN A 162 -23.37 -19.98 -23.86
C ASN A 162 -24.02 -21.27 -23.32
N ALA A 163 -23.57 -22.44 -23.78
CA ALA A 163 -24.03 -23.72 -23.26
C ALA A 163 -23.60 -23.93 -21.80
N TYR A 164 -22.38 -23.53 -21.44
CA TYR A 164 -21.87 -23.59 -20.07
C TYR A 164 -22.74 -22.77 -19.13
N VAL A 165 -22.88 -21.46 -19.38
CA VAL A 165 -23.63 -20.56 -18.47
C VAL A 165 -25.10 -20.96 -18.40
N LYS A 166 -25.70 -21.39 -19.52
CA LYS A 166 -27.07 -21.91 -19.53
C LYS A 166 -27.22 -23.13 -18.62
N GLN A 167 -26.28 -24.07 -18.68
CA GLN A 167 -26.30 -25.24 -17.82
C GLN A 167 -26.11 -24.88 -16.35
N LEU A 168 -25.13 -24.03 -16.03
CA LEU A 168 -24.85 -23.62 -14.66
C LEU A 168 -26.06 -22.91 -14.02
N ARG A 169 -26.80 -22.09 -14.80
CA ARG A 169 -28.07 -21.49 -14.35
C ARG A 169 -29.16 -22.50 -14.00
N THR A 170 -29.14 -23.71 -14.56
CA THR A 170 -30.09 -24.77 -14.14
C THR A 170 -29.79 -25.32 -12.74
N LYS A 171 -28.59 -25.07 -12.22
CA LYS A 171 -28.11 -25.58 -10.93
C LYS A 171 -28.14 -24.55 -9.81
N THR A 172 -28.07 -23.27 -10.15
CA THR A 172 -27.97 -22.18 -9.17
C THR A 172 -28.65 -20.90 -9.63
N ASP A 173 -29.25 -20.20 -8.68
CA ASP A 173 -29.77 -18.83 -8.80
C ASP A 173 -28.72 -17.76 -8.43
N LYS A 174 -27.63 -18.15 -7.78
CA LYS A 174 -26.48 -17.29 -7.48
C LYS A 174 -25.92 -16.63 -8.73
N LYS A 175 -25.23 -15.52 -8.53
CA LYS A 175 -24.61 -14.75 -9.61
C LYS A 175 -23.58 -15.58 -10.38
N ILE A 176 -23.52 -15.37 -11.68
CA ILE A 176 -22.51 -15.98 -12.57
C ILE A 176 -21.77 -14.87 -13.31
N GLY A 177 -20.47 -14.77 -13.11
CA GLY A 177 -19.58 -13.87 -13.83
C GLY A 177 -18.85 -14.54 -14.98
N LEU A 178 -18.33 -13.73 -15.89
CA LEU A 178 -17.44 -14.15 -16.97
C LEU A 178 -16.09 -13.45 -16.77
N TYR A 179 -15.02 -14.22 -16.63
CA TYR A 179 -13.67 -13.74 -16.88
C TYR A 179 -13.31 -14.00 -18.34
N ILE A 180 -12.76 -12.99 -19.01
CA ILE A 180 -12.28 -13.11 -20.38
C ILE A 180 -10.94 -12.40 -20.53
N ALA A 181 -9.93 -13.12 -21.03
CA ALA A 181 -8.64 -12.52 -21.35
C ALA A 181 -8.83 -11.34 -22.33
N ASN A 182 -8.28 -10.17 -22.01
CA ASN A 182 -8.62 -8.93 -22.71
C ASN A 182 -8.36 -8.96 -24.22
N HIS A 183 -7.33 -9.69 -24.67
CA HIS A 183 -6.99 -9.82 -26.09
C HIS A 183 -7.95 -10.73 -26.89
N LEU A 184 -8.76 -11.54 -26.20
CA LEU A 184 -9.75 -12.45 -26.80
C LEU A 184 -11.17 -11.85 -26.86
N TYR A 185 -11.36 -10.67 -26.26
CA TYR A 185 -12.69 -10.08 -26.08
C TYR A 185 -13.45 -9.94 -27.41
N ASP A 186 -12.82 -9.31 -28.39
CA ASP A 186 -13.43 -9.08 -29.71
C ASP A 186 -13.45 -10.34 -30.56
N SER A 187 -12.41 -11.17 -30.50
CA SER A 187 -12.28 -12.36 -31.36
C SER A 187 -13.28 -13.44 -30.98
N PHE A 188 -13.51 -13.67 -29.68
CA PHE A 188 -14.47 -14.66 -29.22
C PHE A 188 -15.91 -14.15 -29.27
N ASN A 189 -16.11 -12.83 -29.22
CA ASN A 189 -17.42 -12.18 -29.28
C ASN A 189 -18.43 -12.86 -28.33
N LEU A 190 -18.00 -13.12 -27.09
CA LEU A 190 -18.82 -13.83 -26.11
C LEU A 190 -20.06 -13.00 -25.77
N ASP A 191 -21.17 -13.68 -25.49
CA ASP A 191 -22.42 -13.01 -25.10
C ASP A 191 -22.39 -12.61 -23.63
N THR A 192 -21.76 -11.48 -23.33
CA THR A 192 -21.60 -10.97 -21.97
C THR A 192 -22.94 -10.67 -21.28
N SER A 193 -24.02 -10.46 -22.04
CA SER A 193 -25.36 -10.19 -21.50
C SER A 193 -25.98 -11.37 -20.74
N LYS A 194 -25.44 -12.59 -20.91
CA LYS A 194 -25.89 -13.79 -20.18
C LYS A 194 -25.29 -13.92 -18.78
N PHE A 195 -24.35 -13.03 -18.43
CA PHE A 195 -23.64 -13.02 -17.16
C PHE A 195 -24.09 -11.86 -16.29
N ASP A 196 -24.02 -12.03 -14.96
CA ASP A 196 -24.35 -10.98 -13.99
C ASP A 196 -23.27 -9.89 -13.90
N PHE A 197 -22.03 -10.25 -14.23
CA PHE A 197 -20.88 -9.34 -14.21
C PHE A 197 -19.75 -9.83 -15.11
N VAL A 198 -18.94 -8.90 -15.60
CA VAL A 198 -17.77 -9.18 -16.44
C VAL A 198 -16.48 -8.83 -15.70
N TRP A 199 -15.52 -9.73 -15.73
CA TRP A 199 -14.21 -9.60 -15.13
C TRP A 199 -13.14 -9.61 -16.22
N ILE A 200 -12.32 -8.56 -16.31
CA ILE A 200 -11.30 -8.45 -17.36
C ILE A 200 -9.92 -8.19 -16.74
N PRO A 201 -8.88 -8.93 -17.15
CA PRO A 201 -7.51 -8.63 -16.79
C PRO A 201 -6.96 -7.49 -17.63
N ARG A 202 -6.19 -6.60 -17.00
CA ARG A 202 -5.33 -5.66 -17.73
C ARG A 202 -4.17 -5.26 -16.83
N TYR A 203 -2.97 -5.70 -17.20
CA TYR A 203 -1.73 -5.54 -16.42
C TYR A 203 -0.80 -4.46 -17.03
N ASN A 204 -0.04 -3.76 -16.18
CA ASN A 204 1.12 -2.89 -16.45
C ASN A 204 1.35 -2.39 -17.90
N ASN A 205 0.76 -1.27 -18.32
CA ASN A 205 1.44 0.04 -18.39
C ASN A 205 0.45 1.22 -18.29
N SER A 206 -0.79 0.94 -17.88
CA SER A 206 -1.86 1.92 -17.90
C SER A 206 -2.45 2.08 -16.52
N THR A 207 -2.51 3.32 -16.04
CA THR A 207 -3.48 3.68 -15.00
C THR A 207 -4.93 3.62 -15.54
N ALA A 208 -5.13 3.31 -16.82
CA ALA A 208 -6.44 3.18 -17.42
C ALA A 208 -7.01 1.78 -17.20
N ALA A 209 -8.29 1.78 -16.87
CA ALA A 209 -9.14 0.61 -16.81
C ALA A 209 -9.16 -0.19 -18.13
N PRO A 210 -9.70 -1.43 -18.13
CA PRO A 210 -10.04 -2.15 -19.37
C PRO A 210 -10.79 -1.26 -20.37
N SER A 211 -10.48 -1.41 -21.66
CA SER A 211 -11.17 -0.69 -22.74
C SER A 211 -12.58 -1.22 -23.00
N HIS A 212 -12.81 -2.50 -22.71
CA HIS A 212 -14.10 -3.16 -22.81
C HIS A 212 -14.94 -2.95 -21.54
N PRO A 213 -16.28 -3.01 -21.63
CA PRO A 213 -17.15 -2.98 -20.46
C PRO A 213 -16.79 -4.05 -19.43
N TYR A 214 -16.61 -3.65 -18.18
CA TYR A 214 -16.20 -4.51 -17.09
C TYR A 214 -16.85 -4.10 -15.77
N ASP A 215 -17.02 -5.06 -14.87
CA ASP A 215 -17.49 -4.87 -13.50
C ASP A 215 -16.37 -5.13 -12.48
N LEU A 216 -15.47 -6.05 -12.80
CA LEU A 216 -14.27 -6.37 -12.03
C LEU A 216 -13.04 -6.28 -12.95
N TRP A 217 -11.95 -5.72 -12.44
CA TRP A 217 -10.70 -5.54 -13.17
C TRP A 217 -9.55 -6.20 -12.40
N GLN A 218 -8.96 -7.25 -12.95
CA GLN A 218 -7.69 -7.81 -12.44
C GLN A 218 -6.57 -6.89 -12.93
N TYR A 219 -5.98 -6.13 -12.02
CA TYR A 219 -5.06 -5.05 -12.39
C TYR A 219 -3.59 -5.43 -12.18
N THR A 220 -3.31 -6.54 -11.50
CA THR A 220 -1.96 -7.06 -11.29
C THR A 220 -2.01 -8.53 -10.90
N ASP A 221 -1.01 -9.26 -11.36
CA ASP A 221 -0.65 -10.65 -11.03
C ASP A 221 0.49 -10.77 -10.00
N GLN A 222 1.03 -9.63 -9.58
CA GLN A 222 2.16 -9.50 -8.66
C GLN A 222 1.74 -8.82 -7.35
N GLY A 223 0.47 -8.95 -6.99
CA GLY A 223 -0.05 -8.47 -5.72
C GLY A 223 0.57 -9.20 -4.53
N THR A 224 0.52 -8.56 -3.37
CA THR A 224 0.95 -9.16 -2.10
C THR A 224 -0.15 -8.99 -1.06
N VAL A 225 -0.52 -10.10 -0.41
CA VAL A 225 -1.55 -10.14 0.63
C VAL A 225 -0.94 -10.72 1.89
N SER A 226 -1.10 -10.03 3.03
CA SER A 226 -0.58 -10.53 4.30
C SER A 226 -1.20 -11.89 4.64
N GLY A 227 -0.37 -12.91 4.85
CA GLY A 227 -0.82 -14.29 5.08
C GLY A 227 -0.74 -15.20 3.86
N ILE A 228 -0.38 -14.68 2.68
CA ILE A 228 -0.08 -15.46 1.48
C ILE A 228 1.39 -15.23 1.11
N SER A 229 2.17 -16.29 0.95
CA SER A 229 3.62 -16.20 0.75
C SER A 229 4.07 -16.02 -0.70
N THR A 230 3.15 -16.21 -1.65
CA THR A 230 3.39 -16.07 -3.10
C THR A 230 2.78 -14.77 -3.62
N TYR A 231 2.98 -14.49 -4.91
CA TYR A 231 2.18 -13.47 -5.57
C TYR A 231 0.71 -13.88 -5.66
N VAL A 232 -0.13 -12.85 -5.73
CA VAL A 232 -1.59 -12.95 -5.71
C VAL A 232 -2.15 -11.99 -6.74
N ASP A 233 -3.09 -12.47 -7.54
CA ASP A 233 -3.85 -11.64 -8.46
C ASP A 233 -4.78 -10.71 -7.67
N LEU A 234 -4.75 -9.40 -7.97
CA LEU A 234 -5.56 -8.41 -7.28
C LEU A 234 -6.52 -7.69 -8.22
N ASN A 235 -7.70 -7.44 -7.67
CA ASN A 235 -8.85 -6.97 -8.41
C ASN A 235 -9.40 -5.65 -7.87
N ARG A 236 -10.02 -4.88 -8.76
CA ARG A 236 -10.74 -3.65 -8.45
C ARG A 236 -12.14 -3.71 -9.02
N LEU A 237 -13.10 -3.23 -8.24
CA LEU A 237 -14.44 -2.99 -8.75
C LEU A 237 -14.41 -1.83 -9.72
N ASN A 238 -15.21 -1.93 -10.78
CA ASN A 238 -15.68 -0.76 -11.50
C ASN A 238 -16.34 0.20 -10.48
N PRO A 239 -16.10 1.52 -10.52
CA PRO A 239 -16.70 2.47 -9.58
C PRO A 239 -18.23 2.41 -9.45
N LYS A 240 -18.93 1.86 -10.44
CA LYS A 240 -20.39 1.66 -10.43
C LYS A 240 -20.85 0.39 -9.72
N VAL A 241 -19.94 -0.52 -9.41
CA VAL A 241 -20.23 -1.82 -8.80
C VAL A 241 -19.84 -1.79 -7.32
N SER A 242 -20.74 -2.24 -6.45
CA SER A 242 -20.49 -2.35 -5.02
C SER A 242 -20.04 -3.76 -4.65
N LEU A 243 -19.25 -3.90 -3.58
CA LEU A 243 -18.88 -5.22 -3.06
C LEU A 243 -20.11 -6.05 -2.64
N SER A 244 -21.14 -5.38 -2.12
CA SER A 244 -22.43 -5.99 -1.76
C SER A 244 -23.18 -6.56 -2.97
N TYR A 245 -23.01 -5.97 -4.16
CA TYR A 245 -23.60 -6.50 -5.40
C TYR A 245 -23.07 -7.90 -5.72
N LEU A 246 -21.75 -8.11 -5.61
CA LEU A 246 -21.14 -9.41 -5.84
C LEU A 246 -21.46 -10.40 -4.71
N THR A 247 -21.37 -9.96 -3.46
CA THR A 247 -21.47 -10.87 -2.30
C THR A 247 -22.91 -11.16 -1.86
N GLY A 248 -23.90 -10.49 -2.46
CA GLY A 248 -25.32 -10.64 -2.11
C GLY A 248 -25.65 -10.29 -0.66
N THR A 249 -24.73 -9.61 0.04
CA THR A 249 -24.90 -9.34 1.47
C THR A 249 -25.15 -7.86 1.69
N SER A 250 -26.42 -7.52 1.95
CA SER A 250 -26.81 -6.26 2.57
C SER A 250 -26.24 -6.25 3.99
N GLY A 251 -24.99 -5.82 4.14
CA GLY A 251 -24.35 -5.63 5.44
C GLY A 251 -23.45 -6.77 5.96
N ILE A 252 -22.58 -7.37 5.13
CA ILE A 252 -21.31 -7.84 5.69
C ILE A 252 -20.43 -6.60 5.87
N THR A 253 -20.45 -6.10 7.08
CA THR A 253 -19.30 -5.41 7.63
C THR A 253 -18.09 -6.33 7.44
N THR A 254 -17.11 -5.91 6.62
CA THR A 254 -15.70 -6.11 6.96
C THR A 254 -15.59 -6.10 8.47
N ALA A 255 -14.86 -7.01 9.14
CA ALA A 255 -14.74 -6.99 10.60
C ALA A 255 -14.44 -5.55 11.04
N SER A 256 -15.50 -4.82 11.46
CA SER A 256 -15.48 -3.40 11.17
C SER A 256 -14.53 -2.86 12.19
N LYS A 257 -13.43 -2.25 11.74
CA LYS A 257 -12.80 -1.26 12.59
C LYS A 257 -13.95 -0.30 12.91
N PRO A 258 -14.37 -0.20 14.19
CA PRO A 258 -15.59 0.50 14.52
C PRO A 258 -15.48 1.89 13.92
N ARG A 259 -16.41 2.25 13.03
CA ARG A 259 -16.34 3.50 12.23
C ARG A 259 -16.07 4.71 13.11
N TYR A 260 -16.49 4.64 14.37
CA TYR A 260 -16.26 5.65 15.37
C TYR A 260 -15.44 5.13 16.57
N TYR A 261 -14.71 6.03 17.23
CA TYR A 261 -14.26 5.77 18.60
C TYR A 261 -15.45 5.66 19.54
N THR A 262 -15.52 4.55 20.29
CA THR A 262 -16.49 4.31 21.37
C THR A 262 -15.87 4.43 22.76
N THR A 263 -14.54 4.44 22.84
CA THR A 263 -13.74 4.70 24.04
C THR A 263 -12.93 5.99 23.86
N ASN A 264 -12.74 6.77 24.92
CA ASN A 264 -12.02 8.04 24.84
C ASN A 264 -10.58 7.82 24.29
N PRO A 265 -10.23 8.39 23.12
CA PRO A 265 -8.89 8.26 22.56
C PRO A 265 -7.83 9.13 23.29
N VAL A 266 -8.25 10.01 24.21
CA VAL A 266 -7.45 10.98 24.98
C VAL A 266 -6.83 12.08 24.11
N LYS A 267 -6.14 11.70 23.04
CA LYS A 267 -5.51 12.62 22.09
C LYS A 267 -5.68 12.09 20.67
N ILE A 268 -6.08 12.96 19.76
CA ILE A 268 -6.26 12.63 18.35
C ILE A 268 -5.52 13.62 17.44
N ALA A 269 -5.33 13.24 16.19
CA ALA A 269 -5.02 14.12 15.08
C ALA A 269 -6.18 14.14 14.08
N THR A 270 -6.44 15.31 13.48
CA THR A 270 -7.35 15.42 12.33
C THR A 270 -6.67 14.92 11.06
N LYS A 271 -7.34 14.05 10.30
CA LYS A 271 -6.87 13.54 9.00
C LYS A 271 -7.31 14.41 7.82
N ILE A 272 -8.36 15.20 8.04
CA ILE A 272 -8.92 16.18 7.09
C ILE A 272 -9.23 17.49 7.83
N LYS A 273 -9.53 18.55 7.06
CA LYS A 273 -10.17 19.75 7.62
C LYS A 273 -11.58 19.38 8.10
N LEU A 274 -11.95 19.77 9.31
CA LEU A 274 -13.27 19.54 9.90
C LEU A 274 -13.68 20.73 10.77
N ASN A 275 -14.93 20.81 11.21
CA ASN A 275 -15.38 21.87 12.11
C ASN A 275 -15.61 21.32 13.53
N GLN A 276 -15.46 22.19 14.52
CA GLN A 276 -15.98 21.92 15.86
C GLN A 276 -17.44 22.37 15.96
N TYR A 277 -18.20 21.78 16.87
CA TYR A 277 -19.61 22.09 17.07
C TYR A 277 -19.92 22.33 18.56
N SER A 278 -20.87 23.21 18.86
CA SER A 278 -21.33 23.45 20.24
C SER A 278 -22.29 22.38 20.75
N SER A 279 -22.74 21.48 19.88
CA SER A 279 -23.66 20.38 20.21
C SER A 279 -23.28 19.10 19.47
N THR A 280 -23.76 17.96 19.95
CA THR A 280 -23.53 16.64 19.35
C THR A 280 -24.25 16.43 18.01
N SER A 281 -25.27 17.25 17.71
CA SER A 281 -26.14 17.13 16.52
C SER A 281 -25.47 17.53 15.20
N PHE A 282 -24.45 18.39 15.24
CA PHE A 282 -23.67 18.84 14.08
C PHE A 282 -24.49 19.58 13.00
N THR A 283 -25.45 20.40 13.42
CA THR A 283 -26.21 21.28 12.52
C THR A 283 -25.42 22.53 12.13
N GLU A 284 -25.85 23.24 11.08
CA GLU A 284 -25.29 24.54 10.71
C GLU A 284 -25.32 25.55 11.88
N ALA A 285 -26.42 25.60 12.63
CA ALA A 285 -26.57 26.48 13.79
C ALA A 285 -25.58 26.19 14.93
N THR A 286 -25.07 24.96 15.01
CA THR A 286 -24.12 24.54 16.05
C THR A 286 -22.68 24.51 15.54
N LYS A 287 -22.47 24.78 14.23
CA LYS A 287 -21.15 24.76 13.59
C LYS A 287 -20.33 25.94 14.08
N GLY A 288 -19.13 25.65 14.56
CA GLY A 288 -18.16 26.64 15.00
C GLY A 288 -16.91 26.65 14.14
N LYS A 289 -15.80 27.02 14.78
CA LYS A 289 -14.47 27.18 14.17
C LYS A 289 -14.04 25.96 13.35
N SER A 290 -13.46 26.24 12.18
CA SER A 290 -12.81 25.22 11.37
C SER A 290 -11.44 24.83 11.93
N ILE A 291 -11.17 23.54 11.93
CA ILE A 291 -9.94 22.90 12.39
C ILE A 291 -9.22 22.35 11.16
N ALA A 292 -7.98 22.77 10.97
CA ALA A 292 -7.15 22.34 9.85
C ALA A 292 -6.80 20.84 9.95
N LYS A 293 -6.46 20.22 8.81
CA LYS A 293 -5.83 18.90 8.76
C LYS A 293 -4.54 18.90 9.61
N ASN A 294 -4.22 17.74 10.20
CA ASN A 294 -3.03 17.50 11.01
C ASN A 294 -3.00 18.31 12.33
N THR A 295 -4.16 18.74 12.83
CA THR A 295 -4.27 19.41 14.13
C THR A 295 -4.38 18.37 15.24
N LEU A 296 -3.56 18.49 16.28
CA LEU A 296 -3.69 17.69 17.50
C LEU A 296 -4.79 18.25 18.39
N LEU A 297 -5.68 17.39 18.88
CA LEU A 297 -6.78 17.74 19.75
C LEU A 297 -6.79 16.83 20.97
N ASN A 298 -7.02 17.43 22.15
CA ASN A 298 -7.19 16.72 23.40
C ASN A 298 -8.68 16.44 23.61
N ILE A 299 -9.01 15.20 23.99
CA ILE A 299 -10.38 14.70 24.13
C ILE A 299 -10.65 14.39 25.60
N THR A 300 -11.64 15.08 26.17
CA THR A 300 -12.06 14.90 27.57
C THR A 300 -13.06 13.77 27.75
N GLY A 301 -13.85 13.47 26.71
CA GLY A 301 -14.84 12.41 26.77
C GLY A 301 -15.50 12.10 25.43
N ILE A 302 -16.46 11.18 25.48
CA ILE A 302 -17.32 10.84 24.35
C ILE A 302 -18.76 11.01 24.77
N GLU A 303 -19.53 11.74 23.95
CA GLU A 303 -20.96 11.89 24.12
C GLU A 303 -21.67 11.38 22.87
N LYS A 304 -22.87 10.82 23.04
CA LYS A 304 -23.66 10.27 21.94
C LYS A 304 -24.77 11.25 21.57
N THR A 305 -25.12 11.29 20.29
CA THR A 305 -26.38 11.90 19.85
C THR A 305 -27.58 11.09 20.36
N SER A 306 -28.80 11.63 20.22
CA SER A 306 -30.04 10.88 20.45
C SER A 306 -30.10 9.57 19.64
N ALA A 307 -29.61 9.59 18.41
CA ALA A 307 -29.45 8.40 17.56
C ALA A 307 -28.23 7.52 17.91
N GLY A 308 -27.59 7.74 19.06
CA GLY A 308 -26.49 6.91 19.57
C GLY A 308 -25.13 7.14 18.92
N THR A 309 -24.99 8.11 18.01
CA THR A 309 -23.73 8.33 17.28
C THR A 309 -22.71 9.05 18.17
N PRO A 310 -21.51 8.50 18.41
CA PRO A 310 -20.52 9.12 19.29
C PRO A 310 -19.87 10.37 18.67
N ARG A 311 -19.53 11.32 19.56
CA ARG A 311 -18.84 12.58 19.33
C ARG A 311 -17.75 12.75 20.36
N LEU A 312 -16.59 13.25 19.95
CA LEU A 312 -15.47 13.49 20.85
C LEU A 312 -15.62 14.89 21.44
N LYS A 313 -15.65 14.99 22.77
CA LYS A 313 -15.68 16.26 23.49
C LYS A 313 -14.27 16.80 23.65
N LEU A 314 -14.06 18.04 23.23
CA LEU A 314 -12.82 18.78 23.34
C LEU A 314 -12.69 19.41 24.73
N THR A 315 -11.48 19.84 25.10
CA THR A 315 -11.22 20.54 26.37
C THR A 315 -11.96 21.88 26.49
N ASN A 316 -12.36 22.49 25.37
CA ASN A 316 -13.16 23.72 25.35
C ASN A 316 -14.68 23.46 25.40
N GLY A 317 -15.11 22.23 25.66
CA GLY A 317 -16.53 21.84 25.72
C GLY A 317 -17.18 21.57 24.35
N GLN A 318 -16.54 21.94 23.24
CA GLN A 318 -17.05 21.71 21.89
C GLN A 318 -16.86 20.24 21.46
N TYR A 319 -17.46 19.87 20.33
CA TYR A 319 -17.49 18.51 19.81
C TYR A 319 -16.87 18.41 18.42
N VAL A 320 -16.16 17.31 18.18
CA VAL A 320 -15.70 16.89 16.84
C VAL A 320 -16.11 15.45 16.57
N THR A 321 -16.09 15.06 15.30
CA THR A 321 -16.48 13.71 14.88
C THR A 321 -15.62 12.66 15.58
N ALA A 322 -16.23 11.56 16.01
CA ALA A 322 -15.51 10.36 16.44
C ALA A 322 -15.13 9.44 15.27
N ASN A 323 -15.48 9.80 14.03
CA ASN A 323 -15.25 8.96 12.84
C ASN A 323 -13.75 8.79 12.56
N ARG A 324 -13.29 7.54 12.57
CA ARG A 324 -11.89 7.15 12.38
C ARG A 324 -11.35 7.43 10.96
N ASP A 325 -12.23 7.70 10.01
CA ASP A 325 -11.86 8.17 8.68
C ASP A 325 -11.33 9.60 8.72
N TYR A 326 -11.85 10.42 9.63
CA TYR A 326 -11.56 11.85 9.74
C TYR A 326 -10.60 12.19 10.88
N VAL A 327 -10.49 11.33 11.89
CA VAL A 327 -9.60 11.51 13.05
C VAL A 327 -8.88 10.22 13.42
N VAL A 328 -7.69 10.32 14.02
CA VAL A 328 -6.90 9.17 14.45
C VAL A 328 -6.37 9.38 15.86
N LYS A 329 -6.51 8.39 16.74
CA LYS A 329 -5.85 8.34 18.05
C LYS A 329 -4.35 8.34 17.80
N VAL A 330 -3.62 9.27 18.42
CA VAL A 330 -2.17 9.36 18.24
C VAL A 330 -1.42 8.47 19.24
N THR A 331 -0.20 8.09 18.89
CA THR A 331 0.73 7.41 19.81
C THR A 331 1.00 8.26 21.06
N SER A 332 1.30 7.62 22.20
CA SER A 332 1.72 8.31 23.43
C SER A 332 3.03 9.11 23.23
N SER A 333 3.89 8.68 22.32
CA SER A 333 5.16 9.33 21.98
C SER A 333 5.03 10.45 20.92
N ILE A 334 3.84 11.02 20.72
CA ILE A 334 3.56 11.94 19.60
C ILE A 334 4.51 13.16 19.55
N ASP A 335 5.00 13.62 20.69
CA ASP A 335 5.88 14.78 20.79
C ASP A 335 7.29 14.52 20.21
N GLN A 336 7.66 13.26 19.99
CA GLN A 336 8.89 12.87 19.29
C GLN A 336 8.80 13.01 17.76
N TYR A 337 7.62 13.31 17.23
CA TYR A 337 7.37 13.37 15.79
C TYR A 337 7.00 14.79 15.35
N TYR A 338 7.26 15.10 14.08
CA TYR A 338 6.62 16.22 13.42
C TYR A 338 5.15 15.86 13.14
N THR A 339 4.24 16.76 13.51
CA THR A 339 2.79 16.59 13.34
C THR A 339 2.19 17.61 12.37
N THR A 340 2.97 18.58 11.91
CA THR A 340 2.63 19.47 10.80
C THR A 340 3.35 19.03 9.53
N THR A 341 2.86 19.45 8.36
CA THR A 341 3.50 19.15 7.07
C THR A 341 4.61 20.17 6.79
N PRO A 342 5.90 19.85 6.99
CA PRO A 342 6.98 20.72 6.53
C PRO A 342 7.07 20.70 5.00
N SER A 343 7.69 21.71 4.40
CA SER A 343 7.97 21.70 2.96
C SER A 343 9.23 20.89 2.62
N LYS A 344 10.24 20.94 3.50
CA LYS A 344 11.50 20.19 3.34
C LYS A 344 12.01 19.63 4.66
N VAL A 345 12.66 18.48 4.57
CA VAL A 345 13.40 17.88 5.68
C VAL A 345 14.80 17.44 5.26
N LEU A 346 15.73 17.49 6.21
CA LEU A 346 17.08 16.93 6.13
C LEU A 346 17.13 15.61 6.89
N VAL A 347 17.67 14.57 6.27
CA VAL A 347 17.88 13.26 6.89
C VAL A 347 19.11 13.31 7.81
N LYS A 348 18.93 13.04 9.10
CA LYS A 348 19.97 13.07 10.15
C LYS A 348 20.77 11.77 10.25
N SER A 349 20.12 10.65 9.96
CA SER A 349 20.66 9.29 9.99
C SER A 349 20.02 8.48 8.86
N TYR A 350 20.74 7.47 8.36
CA TYR A 350 20.21 6.59 7.32
C TYR A 350 18.82 6.07 7.72
N LEU A 351 17.88 6.10 6.78
CA LEU A 351 16.52 5.61 6.94
C LEU A 351 16.02 5.00 5.63
N TYR A 352 14.88 4.32 5.65
CA TYR A 352 14.22 3.87 4.43
C TYR A 352 12.99 4.75 4.11
N ALA A 353 12.73 4.94 2.82
CA ALA A 353 11.42 5.32 2.32
C ALA A 353 10.58 4.07 2.07
N TYR A 354 9.27 4.17 2.23
CA TYR A 354 8.32 3.06 2.22
C TYR A 354 7.14 3.35 1.30
N ASN A 355 6.46 2.28 0.88
CA ASN A 355 5.31 2.34 -0.01
C ASN A 355 4.08 2.99 0.61
N ASN A 356 3.87 2.85 1.91
CA ASN A 356 2.67 3.32 2.59
C ASN A 356 2.93 3.88 3.98
N VAL A 357 1.89 4.49 4.56
CA VAL A 357 1.93 5.17 5.85
C VAL A 357 2.19 4.23 7.04
N ASN A 358 1.98 2.93 6.87
CA ASN A 358 2.28 1.93 7.89
C ASN A 358 3.72 1.40 7.81
N LEU A 359 4.48 1.82 6.79
CA LEU A 359 5.86 1.39 6.54
C LEU A 359 5.99 -0.12 6.28
N GLU A 360 5.04 -0.70 5.55
CA GLU A 360 4.98 -2.15 5.34
C GLU A 360 6.10 -2.67 4.41
N LYS A 361 6.42 -1.95 3.32
CA LYS A 361 7.48 -2.33 2.38
C LYS A 361 8.50 -1.22 2.20
N LYS A 362 9.78 -1.55 2.46
CA LYS A 362 10.92 -0.67 2.15
C LYS A 362 11.04 -0.53 0.63
N LEU A 363 11.18 0.70 0.16
CA LEU A 363 11.41 1.02 -1.24
C LEU A 363 12.88 1.34 -1.49
N VAL A 364 13.38 2.40 -0.85
CA VAL A 364 14.73 2.90 -1.10
C VAL A 364 15.38 3.39 0.19
N GLY A 365 16.66 3.09 0.34
CA GLY A 365 17.49 3.63 1.41
C GLY A 365 17.80 5.11 1.15
N VAL A 366 17.53 5.96 2.13
CA VAL A 366 17.85 7.39 2.10
C VAL A 366 19.02 7.67 3.02
N LYS A 367 20.11 8.15 2.43
CA LYS A 367 21.36 8.42 3.14
C LYS A 367 21.24 9.65 4.04
N LYS A 368 22.10 9.69 5.07
CA LYS A 368 22.32 10.89 5.88
C LYS A 368 22.68 12.08 4.99
N ASN A 369 22.22 13.27 5.37
CA ASN A 369 22.37 14.53 4.67
C ASN A 369 21.54 14.71 3.39
N THR A 370 20.70 13.75 3.02
CA THR A 370 19.75 13.94 1.92
C THR A 370 18.66 14.95 2.30
N ILE A 371 18.33 15.86 1.37
CA ILE A 371 17.19 16.77 1.48
C ILE A 371 16.00 16.15 0.75
N LEU A 372 14.86 16.08 1.43
CA LEU A 372 13.61 15.59 0.85
C LEU A 372 12.58 16.70 0.84
N THR A 373 11.88 16.84 -0.29
CA THR A 373 10.67 17.65 -0.40
C THR A 373 9.49 16.83 0.12
N ILE A 374 8.70 17.42 1.01
CA ILE A 374 7.55 16.78 1.65
C ILE A 374 6.28 17.43 1.11
N LYS A 375 5.35 16.60 0.62
CA LYS A 375 4.05 17.04 0.06
C LYS A 375 2.92 16.94 1.07
N ASP A 376 2.98 15.95 1.95
CA ASP A 376 1.90 15.70 2.91
C ASP A 376 2.40 14.99 4.16
N LEU A 377 1.52 14.86 5.16
CA LEU A 377 1.72 14.06 6.35
C LEU A 377 0.54 13.10 6.51
N GLY A 378 0.85 11.84 6.81
CA GLY A 378 -0.12 10.79 7.12
C GLY A 378 0.11 10.20 8.49
N TYR A 379 -0.85 9.42 8.99
CA TYR A 379 -0.76 8.69 10.24
C TYR A 379 -0.91 7.20 9.98
N SER A 380 -0.07 6.39 10.62
CA SER A 380 -0.23 4.93 10.63
C SER A 380 -1.52 4.52 11.32
N THR A 381 -1.90 3.24 11.21
CA THR A 381 -3.02 2.66 11.96
C THR A 381 -2.90 2.85 13.47
N GLY A 382 -1.67 2.87 14.01
CA GLY A 382 -1.34 3.16 15.40
C GLY A 382 -1.20 4.65 15.75
N GLY A 383 -1.51 5.55 14.82
CA GLY A 383 -1.46 6.99 15.07
C GLY A 383 -0.06 7.60 15.09
N THR A 384 0.92 6.94 14.47
CA THR A 384 2.27 7.49 14.36
C THR A 384 2.40 8.33 13.07
N PRO A 385 2.86 9.58 13.13
CA PRO A 385 3.00 10.42 11.93
C PRO A 385 4.09 9.92 10.97
N ARG A 386 3.85 10.07 9.67
CA ARG A 386 4.79 9.81 8.57
C ARG A 386 4.75 10.95 7.57
N LEU A 387 5.91 11.30 7.04
CA LEU A 387 6.03 12.34 6.01
C LEU A 387 5.90 11.69 4.64
N LYS A 388 5.00 12.20 3.81
CA LYS A 388 4.84 11.81 2.42
C LYS A 388 5.75 12.68 1.56
N THR A 389 6.71 12.06 0.89
CA THR A 389 7.67 12.75 0.02
C THR A 389 7.00 13.21 -1.28
N ALA A 390 7.73 14.01 -2.07
CA ALA A 390 7.25 14.46 -3.37
C ALA A 390 6.95 13.34 -4.37
N SER A 391 7.65 12.20 -4.26
CA SER A 391 7.41 11.00 -5.09
C SER A 391 6.25 10.16 -4.59
N GLY A 392 5.66 10.49 -3.43
CA GLY A 392 4.53 9.77 -2.85
C GLY A 392 4.92 8.68 -1.85
N SER A 393 6.21 8.36 -1.72
CA SER A 393 6.72 7.44 -0.68
C SER A 393 6.63 8.05 0.72
N TYR A 394 6.69 7.20 1.75
CA TYR A 394 6.60 7.60 3.15
C TYR A 394 7.93 7.40 3.87
N ILE A 395 8.31 8.37 4.71
CA ILE A 395 9.43 8.25 5.65
C ILE A 395 8.91 8.50 7.08
N THR A 396 9.70 8.11 8.07
CA THR A 396 9.42 8.48 9.47
C THR A 396 9.35 10.00 9.65
N ALA A 397 8.39 10.47 10.45
CA ALA A 397 8.34 11.86 10.90
C ALA A 397 9.12 12.08 12.22
N SER A 398 9.84 11.08 12.72
CA SER A 398 10.59 11.17 13.98
C SER A 398 11.69 12.23 13.89
N LYS A 399 11.75 13.08 14.92
CA LYS A 399 12.78 14.13 15.07
C LYS A 399 14.20 13.56 15.26
N ASP A 400 14.33 12.26 15.53
CA ASP A 400 15.61 11.58 15.63
C ASP A 400 16.24 11.36 14.26
N TYR A 401 15.43 11.02 13.27
CA TYR A 401 15.86 10.64 11.93
C TYR A 401 15.79 11.80 10.93
N VAL A 402 14.89 12.75 11.13
CA VAL A 402 14.71 13.89 10.23
C VAL A 402 14.70 15.22 10.97
N ARG A 403 15.05 16.30 10.25
CA ARG A 403 14.99 17.67 10.73
C ARG A 403 14.26 18.53 9.71
N VAL A 404 13.27 19.31 10.14
CA VAL A 404 12.67 20.36 9.30
C VAL A 404 13.70 21.44 8.99
N VAL A 405 13.80 21.80 7.71
CA VAL A 405 14.74 22.82 7.23
C VAL A 405 14.01 23.87 6.40
N THR A 406 14.64 25.05 6.26
CA THR A 406 14.11 26.12 5.41
C THR A 406 13.89 25.64 3.96
N PRO A 407 12.83 26.10 3.25
CA PRO A 407 12.60 25.75 1.84
C PRO A 407 13.82 26.01 0.94
N ASN A 408 14.60 27.05 1.26
CA ASN A 408 15.77 27.48 0.50
C ASN A 408 17.08 26.86 1.02
N ILE A 409 17.04 25.68 1.65
CA ILE A 409 18.20 25.03 2.28
C ILE A 409 19.38 24.83 1.33
N THR A 410 19.13 24.67 0.03
CA THR A 410 20.15 24.53 -1.03
C THR A 410 21.03 25.78 -1.17
N ASN A 411 20.55 26.96 -0.75
CA ASN A 411 21.31 28.21 -0.72
C ASN A 411 22.31 28.27 0.45
N TYR A 412 22.34 27.25 1.31
CA TYR A 412 23.21 27.20 2.49
C TYR A 412 24.14 25.99 2.45
N ILE A 413 25.27 26.12 3.15
CA ILE A 413 26.13 24.99 3.53
C ILE A 413 25.49 24.30 4.74
N TYR A 414 25.01 23.07 4.57
CA TYR A 414 24.32 22.31 5.63
C TYR A 414 25.05 21.01 6.02
N VAL A 415 26.11 20.65 5.30
CA VAL A 415 27.08 19.62 5.66
C VAL A 415 28.35 20.33 6.10
N ASN A 416 29.01 19.85 7.16
CA ASN A 416 30.22 20.50 7.67
C ASN A 416 31.33 20.46 6.60
N PRO A 417 31.78 21.61 6.08
CA PRO A 417 32.82 21.65 5.06
C PRO A 417 34.24 21.56 5.66
N GLY A 418 34.39 21.55 6.98
CA GLY A 418 35.69 21.64 7.66
C GLY A 418 36.27 23.06 7.64
N LYS A 419 36.35 23.69 6.47
CA LYS A 419 36.76 25.10 6.30
C LYS A 419 35.81 25.86 5.38
N VAL A 420 35.73 27.17 5.59
CA VAL A 420 35.02 28.08 4.67
C VAL A 420 35.82 29.34 4.42
N GLN A 421 35.79 29.84 3.19
CA GLN A 421 36.29 31.16 2.83
C GLN A 421 35.14 32.16 2.74
N LEU A 422 35.34 33.38 3.25
CA LEU A 422 34.34 34.44 3.18
C LEU A 422 34.35 35.13 1.80
N LYS A 423 33.20 35.16 1.13
CA LYS A 423 32.98 35.91 -0.13
C LYS A 423 32.70 37.39 0.11
N LYS A 424 32.23 37.73 1.32
CA LYS A 424 31.84 39.08 1.76
C LYS A 424 32.27 39.31 3.21
N LYS A 425 32.22 40.55 3.68
CA LYS A 425 32.31 40.85 5.13
C LYS A 425 31.16 40.14 5.85
N VAL A 426 31.47 39.40 6.92
CA VAL A 426 30.47 38.64 7.70
C VAL A 426 30.69 38.89 9.19
N TYR A 427 29.61 39.17 9.93
CA TYR A 427 29.68 39.30 11.39
C TYR A 427 29.61 37.93 12.08
N GLN A 428 30.36 37.80 13.18
CA GLN A 428 30.19 36.72 14.13
C GLN A 428 29.00 36.98 15.06
N TYR A 429 28.39 35.92 15.57
CA TYR A 429 27.28 35.98 16.51
C TYR A 429 27.46 35.00 17.67
N THR A 430 26.93 35.33 18.86
CA THR A 430 26.90 34.43 20.02
C THR A 430 25.73 33.44 19.98
N SER A 431 24.72 33.68 19.14
CA SER A 431 23.55 32.83 18.99
C SER A 431 23.28 32.50 17.50
N THR A 432 22.40 31.54 17.25
CA THR A 432 21.99 31.12 15.90
C THR A 432 20.90 32.00 15.28
N THR A 433 20.31 32.91 16.06
CA THR A 433 19.21 33.80 15.64
C THR A 433 19.69 35.08 14.95
N PHE A 434 20.95 35.48 15.16
CA PHE A 434 21.61 36.63 14.50
C PHE A 434 20.97 37.99 14.81
N THR A 435 20.56 38.20 16.06
CA THR A 435 20.08 39.50 16.53
C THR A 435 21.23 40.51 16.67
N SER A 436 20.92 41.80 16.64
CA SER A 436 21.91 42.87 16.84
C SER A 436 22.65 42.74 18.17
N ALA A 437 21.95 42.36 19.25
CA ALA A 437 22.56 42.13 20.57
C ALA A 437 23.56 40.96 20.58
N ALA A 438 23.34 39.95 19.74
CA ALA A 438 24.24 38.80 19.63
C ALA A 438 25.44 39.05 18.70
N ARG A 439 25.46 40.16 17.95
CA ARG A 439 26.51 40.49 16.98
C ARG A 439 27.83 40.78 17.69
N LYS A 440 28.92 40.29 17.11
CA LYS A 440 30.31 40.49 17.57
C LYS A 440 31.18 40.94 16.40
N THR A 441 32.44 40.56 16.41
CA THR A 441 33.46 41.00 15.47
C THR A 441 33.08 40.75 14.01
N ALA A 442 33.39 41.73 13.14
CA ALA A 442 33.30 41.57 11.70
C ALA A 442 34.53 40.85 11.16
N LEU A 443 34.30 39.89 10.27
CA LEU A 443 35.33 39.12 9.59
C LEU A 443 35.48 39.62 8.16
N ALA A 444 36.73 39.81 7.72
CA ALA A 444 37.06 40.35 6.42
C ALA A 444 36.81 39.34 5.29
N LYS A 445 36.43 39.85 4.11
CA LYS A 445 36.34 39.07 2.87
C LYS A 445 37.68 38.38 2.56
N GLY A 446 37.63 37.20 1.95
CA GLY A 446 38.79 36.43 1.49
C GLY A 446 39.46 35.58 2.55
N LYS A 447 39.19 35.83 3.85
CA LYS A 447 39.74 35.03 4.95
C LYS A 447 39.04 33.67 5.06
N THR A 448 39.80 32.66 5.48
CA THR A 448 39.34 31.29 5.69
C THR A 448 39.22 30.98 7.17
N TYR A 449 38.15 30.27 7.56
CA TYR A 449 37.87 29.91 8.95
C TYR A 449 37.53 28.42 9.06
N THR A 450 38.01 27.78 10.13
CA THR A 450 37.67 26.41 10.47
C THR A 450 36.25 26.34 11.04
N VAL A 451 35.44 25.45 10.48
CA VAL A 451 34.07 25.16 10.91
C VAL A 451 34.07 23.93 11.81
N LYS A 452 33.76 24.14 13.09
CA LYS A 452 33.65 23.07 14.09
C LYS A 452 32.42 22.21 13.86
N SER A 453 31.27 22.83 13.59
CA SER A 453 30.02 22.12 13.35
C SER A 453 28.99 22.98 12.63
N ILE A 454 27.94 22.35 12.08
CA ILE A 454 26.74 23.03 11.60
C ILE A 454 25.69 23.00 12.71
N VAL A 455 25.10 24.16 13.03
CA VAL A 455 24.00 24.27 14.00
C VAL A 455 22.80 24.92 13.32
N PHE A 456 21.62 24.33 13.48
CA PHE A 456 20.38 24.84 12.90
C PHE A 456 19.62 25.66 13.95
N ASN A 457 19.04 26.78 13.56
CA ASN A 457 18.10 27.50 14.42
C ASN A 457 16.70 26.85 14.41
N SER A 458 15.77 27.41 15.18
CA SER A 458 14.37 26.95 15.27
C SER A 458 13.65 26.95 13.92
N ASN A 459 14.04 27.83 12.99
CA ASN A 459 13.48 27.92 11.64
C ASN A 459 14.18 26.99 10.63
N GLY A 460 15.04 26.09 11.10
CA GLY A 460 15.72 25.12 10.25
C GLY A 460 16.76 25.75 9.31
N ILE A 461 17.29 26.93 9.65
CA ILE A 461 18.34 27.60 8.89
C ILE A 461 19.70 27.25 9.49
N PRO A 462 20.65 26.70 8.72
CA PRO A 462 21.97 26.34 9.24
C PRO A 462 22.86 27.56 9.50
N ARG A 463 23.75 27.40 10.46
CA ARG A 463 24.81 28.33 10.88
C ARG A 463 26.11 27.57 11.02
N LEU A 464 27.21 28.19 10.63
CA LEU A 464 28.54 27.61 10.81
C LEU A 464 29.03 28.00 12.20
N LYS A 465 29.25 27.01 13.07
CA LYS A 465 29.91 27.24 14.36
C LYS A 465 31.42 27.17 14.14
N LEU A 466 32.10 28.27 14.42
CA LEU A 466 33.55 28.37 14.29
C LEU A 466 34.25 27.75 15.51
N ALA A 467 35.57 27.54 15.41
CA ALA A 467 36.39 26.98 16.49
C ALA A 467 36.30 27.80 17.79
N ASN A 468 36.17 29.13 17.70
CA ASN A 468 35.98 30.04 18.83
C ASN A 468 34.57 30.02 19.46
N GLY A 469 33.71 29.07 19.04
CA GLY A 469 32.36 28.89 19.56
C GLY A 469 31.31 29.88 19.01
N LYS A 470 31.71 30.91 18.25
CA LYS A 470 30.80 31.87 17.62
C LYS A 470 30.22 31.32 16.31
N TYR A 471 29.16 31.95 15.84
CA TYR A 471 28.42 31.55 14.65
C TYR A 471 28.58 32.55 13.51
N ILE A 472 28.68 32.07 12.27
CA ILE A 472 28.59 32.88 11.05
C ILE A 472 27.55 32.30 10.08
N THR A 473 27.13 33.11 9.10
CA THR A 473 26.15 32.68 8.10
C THR A 473 26.66 31.46 7.33
N ALA A 474 25.77 30.51 7.06
CA ALA A 474 26.05 29.40 6.15
C ALA A 474 25.60 29.68 4.71
N ASN A 475 25.08 30.89 4.43
CA ASN A 475 24.55 31.23 3.11
C ASN A 475 25.67 31.32 2.07
N LYS A 476 25.55 30.55 0.98
CA LYS A 476 26.55 30.43 -0.10
C LYS A 476 26.85 31.74 -0.86
N SER A 477 26.00 32.76 -0.71
CA SER A 477 26.30 34.11 -1.21
C SER A 477 27.35 34.85 -0.40
N TYR A 478 27.59 34.45 0.86
CA TYR A 478 28.56 35.05 1.78
C TYR A 478 29.78 34.18 2.05
N VAL A 479 29.65 32.86 1.87
CA VAL A 479 30.71 31.88 2.17
C VAL A 479 30.81 30.83 1.07
N VAL A 480 31.99 30.22 0.93
CA VAL A 480 32.23 29.05 0.06
C VAL A 480 33.01 28.00 0.85
N ALA A 481 32.66 26.72 0.68
CA ALA A 481 33.42 25.61 1.26
C ALA A 481 34.84 25.56 0.65
N LYS A 482 35.81 25.14 1.45
CA LYS A 482 37.22 25.00 1.03
C LYS A 482 37.77 23.66 1.42
#